data_AF-A0A8S3F457-F1
#
_entry.id   AF-A0A8S3F457-F1
#
_cell.length_a   1.000
_cell.length_b   1.000
_cell.length_c   1.000
_cell.angle_alpha   90.00
_cell.angle_beta   90.00
_cell.angle_gamma   90.00
#
_symmetry.space_group_name_H-M   'P 1'
#
loop_
_entity.id
_entity.type
_entity.pdbx_description
1 polymer ?
#
loop_
_entity_poly.entity_id
_entity_poly.type
_entity_poly.pdbx_seq_one_letter_code
_entity_poly.pdbx_strand_id
1 'polypeptide(L)'
;SFLRDNEYGFLIPDEITSTFQIGPWNGHDFFDRWLLQPNFPQIFAHFVGNASTGNYTFQLIQNRHLSEHLYEYDLYPPETTPFGYVWYVPITCRFSNDSTTFSYNRTFYLDRVTMNVDFGNVYYNYFYCNTDFAGYYIMDYTSANWEDLAEALDNNNTQITDKDRANLINNAFLSAQTTEESYRVVRSVTQFFFRSAYSGLLPWQVLSYHANRMLDVLEYESLFGAVQKYFQLVVRNYYRNNEVSLWNDQGTFSDQ
;
A
#
# COMPACT_ATOMS: atom_id res chain seq x y z
N SER A 1 -10.82 -29.80 5.34
CA SER A 1 -12.07 -30.41 4.83
C SER A 1 -11.98 -30.57 3.33
N PHE A 2 -11.89 -29.47 2.58
CA PHE A 2 -11.89 -29.45 1.11
C PHE A 2 -11.01 -30.51 0.40
N LEU A 3 -9.72 -30.60 0.75
CA LEU A 3 -8.80 -31.57 0.14
C LEU A 3 -9.15 -33.04 0.44
N ARG A 4 -9.72 -33.29 1.62
CA ARG A 4 -10.18 -34.62 2.02
C ARG A 4 -11.47 -35.00 1.29
N ASP A 5 -12.32 -34.02 1.03
CA ASP A 5 -13.62 -34.21 0.40
C ASP A 5 -13.49 -34.36 -1.13
N ASN A 6 -12.31 -34.07 -1.71
CA ASN A 6 -12.00 -34.18 -3.15
C ASN A 6 -10.74 -35.02 -3.45
N GLU A 7 -10.40 -35.96 -2.57
CA GLU A 7 -9.21 -36.80 -2.74
C GLU A 7 -9.32 -37.63 -4.05
N TYR A 8 -8.27 -37.59 -4.89
CA TYR A 8 -8.18 -38.29 -6.19
C TYR A 8 -9.17 -37.81 -7.28
N GLY A 9 -9.84 -36.67 -7.10
CA GLY A 9 -10.73 -36.06 -8.09
C GLY A 9 -10.07 -34.99 -8.97
N PHE A 10 -10.73 -34.64 -10.08
CA PHE A 10 -10.42 -33.43 -10.84
C PHE A 10 -11.22 -32.27 -10.23
N LEU A 11 -10.56 -31.14 -10.00
CA LEU A 11 -11.17 -29.97 -9.38
C LEU A 11 -11.53 -28.94 -10.45
N ILE A 12 -12.79 -28.50 -10.46
CA ILE A 12 -13.21 -27.33 -11.22
C ILE A 12 -13.05 -26.09 -10.30
N PRO A 13 -12.40 -24.99 -10.76
CA PRO A 13 -12.20 -23.80 -9.94
C PRO A 13 -13.47 -23.27 -9.24
N ASP A 14 -14.63 -23.33 -9.90
CA ASP A 14 -15.92 -22.90 -9.34
C ASP A 14 -16.37 -23.72 -8.12
N GLU A 15 -16.09 -25.03 -8.11
CA GLU A 15 -16.44 -25.92 -7.01
C GLU A 15 -15.57 -25.65 -5.77
N ILE A 16 -14.32 -25.20 -5.98
CA ILE A 16 -13.44 -24.79 -4.89
C ILE A 16 -13.96 -23.49 -4.27
N THR A 17 -14.14 -22.46 -5.10
CA THR A 17 -14.37 -21.07 -4.66
C THR A 17 -15.71 -20.91 -3.94
N SER A 18 -16.75 -21.63 -4.37
CA SER A 18 -18.09 -21.61 -3.75
C SER A 18 -18.14 -22.11 -2.30
N THR A 19 -17.14 -22.88 -1.85
CA THR A 19 -17.06 -23.37 -0.45
C THR A 19 -16.56 -22.32 0.54
N PHE A 20 -15.98 -21.22 0.06
CA PHE A 20 -15.44 -20.16 0.91
C PHE A 20 -16.49 -19.08 1.19
N GLN A 21 -16.38 -18.45 2.36
CA GLN A 21 -17.11 -17.24 2.74
C GLN A 21 -16.08 -16.16 3.08
N ILE A 22 -16.06 -15.07 2.31
CA ILE A 22 -15.09 -13.97 2.48
C ILE A 22 -15.84 -12.75 3.00
N GLY A 23 -15.85 -12.60 4.33
CA GLY A 23 -16.66 -11.55 4.97
C GLY A 23 -18.15 -11.72 4.63
N PRO A 24 -18.82 -10.70 4.06
CA PRO A 24 -20.23 -10.80 3.69
C PRO A 24 -20.46 -11.54 2.35
N TRP A 25 -19.41 -11.84 1.59
CA TRP A 25 -19.55 -12.36 0.22
C TRP A 25 -19.34 -13.88 0.14
N ASN A 26 -20.11 -14.52 -0.75
CA ASN A 26 -19.81 -15.88 -1.16
C ASN A 26 -18.47 -15.90 -1.93
N GLY A 27 -17.67 -16.95 -1.71
CA GLY A 27 -16.34 -17.06 -2.29
C GLY A 27 -16.34 -17.08 -3.81
N HIS A 28 -17.33 -17.69 -4.46
CA HIS A 28 -17.42 -17.73 -5.93
C HIS A 28 -17.46 -16.33 -6.54
N ASP A 29 -18.42 -15.48 -6.15
CA ASP A 29 -18.53 -14.08 -6.62
C ASP A 29 -17.30 -13.24 -6.22
N PHE A 30 -16.74 -13.49 -5.02
CA PHE A 30 -15.49 -12.83 -4.62
C PHE A 30 -14.34 -13.17 -5.59
N PHE A 31 -14.06 -14.45 -5.80
CA PHE A 31 -12.92 -14.89 -6.61
C PHE A 31 -13.11 -14.56 -8.09
N ASP A 32 -14.32 -14.66 -8.64
CA ASP A 32 -14.61 -14.29 -10.03
C ASP A 32 -14.22 -12.84 -10.32
N ARG A 33 -14.50 -11.92 -9.40
CA ARG A 33 -14.13 -10.50 -9.56
C ARG A 33 -12.61 -10.29 -9.58
N TRP A 34 -11.85 -11.12 -8.87
CA TRP A 34 -10.38 -11.05 -8.83
C TRP A 34 -9.70 -11.79 -9.98
N LEU A 35 -10.32 -12.86 -10.50
CA LEU A 35 -9.69 -13.76 -11.48
C LEU A 35 -10.15 -13.50 -12.92
N LEU A 36 -11.37 -12.98 -13.12
CA LEU A 36 -11.97 -12.79 -14.46
C LEU A 36 -11.86 -11.35 -14.97
N GLN A 37 -11.11 -10.50 -14.27
CA GLN A 37 -10.82 -9.12 -14.70
C GLN A 37 -9.31 -8.92 -14.70
N PRO A 38 -8.73 -8.30 -15.75
CA PRO A 38 -7.31 -8.03 -15.76
C PRO A 38 -6.95 -6.93 -14.75
N ASN A 39 -5.70 -6.97 -14.27
CA ASN A 39 -5.11 -5.96 -13.39
C ASN A 39 -5.70 -5.98 -11.96
N PHE A 40 -5.47 -4.94 -11.16
CA PHE A 40 -5.85 -4.87 -9.74
C PHE A 40 -6.36 -3.48 -9.34
N PRO A 41 -7.07 -3.34 -8.21
CA PRO A 41 -7.61 -2.06 -7.78
C PRO A 41 -6.57 -1.16 -7.10
N GLN A 42 -6.69 0.13 -7.35
CA GLN A 42 -6.19 1.20 -6.51
C GLN A 42 -7.35 1.75 -5.68
N ILE A 43 -7.12 1.84 -4.37
CA ILE A 43 -8.09 2.33 -3.39
C ILE A 43 -7.65 3.71 -2.91
N PHE A 44 -8.41 4.73 -3.25
CA PHE A 44 -8.25 6.06 -2.69
C PHE A 44 -9.11 6.19 -1.43
N ALA A 45 -8.48 6.55 -0.31
CA ALA A 45 -9.13 6.70 0.97
C ALA A 45 -8.91 8.12 1.51
N HIS A 46 -9.96 8.75 2.00
CA HIS A 46 -9.89 10.10 2.57
C HIS A 46 -11.06 10.43 3.48
N PHE A 47 -10.88 11.45 4.32
CA PHE A 47 -11.98 12.04 5.08
C PHE A 47 -12.64 13.15 4.26
N VAL A 48 -13.98 13.17 4.27
CA VAL A 48 -14.83 14.15 3.59
C VAL A 48 -15.63 14.91 4.65
N GLY A 49 -15.72 16.22 4.48
CA GLY A 49 -16.46 17.10 5.38
C GLY A 49 -15.57 17.77 6.43
N ASN A 50 -16.17 18.29 7.49
CA ASN A 50 -15.47 19.03 8.54
C ASN A 50 -15.84 18.47 9.92
N ALA A 51 -14.83 17.91 10.59
CA ALA A 51 -14.93 17.37 11.93
C ALA A 51 -15.50 18.37 12.96
N SER A 52 -15.17 19.66 12.84
CA SER A 52 -15.68 20.71 13.73
C SER A 52 -17.18 20.98 13.56
N THR A 53 -17.78 20.58 12.42
CA THR A 53 -19.19 20.83 12.10
C THR A 53 -20.11 19.63 12.34
N GLY A 54 -19.57 18.48 12.73
CA GLY A 54 -20.36 17.25 12.89
C GLY A 54 -20.62 16.47 11.60
N ASN A 55 -20.21 16.98 10.44
CA ASN A 55 -20.35 16.31 9.15
C ASN A 55 -18.99 15.78 8.70
N TYR A 56 -18.67 14.55 9.08
CA TYR A 56 -17.39 13.89 8.81
C TYR A 56 -17.65 12.47 8.35
N THR A 57 -17.10 12.12 7.19
CA THR A 57 -17.32 10.83 6.58
C THR A 57 -16.00 10.29 6.08
N PHE A 58 -15.72 9.02 6.36
CA PHE A 58 -14.60 8.33 5.76
C PHE A 58 -15.05 7.70 4.45
N GLN A 59 -14.40 8.06 3.36
CA GLN A 59 -14.76 7.62 2.02
C GLN A 59 -13.65 6.75 1.43
N LEU A 60 -14.07 5.60 0.89
CA LEU A 60 -13.24 4.67 0.13
C LEU A 60 -13.72 4.67 -1.31
N ILE A 61 -12.79 4.86 -2.25
CA ILE A 61 -13.05 4.84 -3.69
C ILE A 61 -12.13 3.81 -4.33
N GLN A 62 -12.67 2.87 -5.11
CA GLN A 62 -11.88 1.95 -5.92
C GLN A 62 -11.92 2.32 -7.39
N ASN A 63 -10.77 2.22 -8.04
CA ASN A 63 -10.61 2.27 -9.49
C ASN A 63 -9.58 1.22 -9.92
N ARG A 64 -9.61 0.80 -11.19
CA ARG A 64 -8.50 -0.01 -11.74
C ARG A 64 -7.22 0.84 -11.74
N HIS A 65 -6.13 0.30 -11.20
CA HIS A 65 -4.83 0.95 -11.29
C HIS A 65 -4.33 0.96 -12.74
N LEU A 66 -3.88 2.11 -13.23
CA LEU A 66 -3.30 2.28 -14.56
C LEU A 66 -1.98 3.03 -14.45
N SER A 67 -0.92 2.50 -15.07
CA SER A 67 0.31 3.26 -15.26
C SER A 67 0.09 4.24 -16.43
N GLU A 68 -0.24 5.50 -16.11
CA GLU A 68 -0.66 6.53 -17.05
C GLU A 68 0.28 6.73 -18.26
N HIS A 69 1.55 6.37 -18.11
CA HIS A 69 2.58 6.54 -19.13
C HIS A 69 2.54 5.51 -20.29
N LEU A 70 1.72 4.46 -20.21
CA LEU A 70 1.79 3.34 -21.16
C LEU A 70 0.63 3.24 -22.15
N TYR A 71 -0.46 3.99 -21.97
CA TYR A 71 -1.67 3.76 -22.77
C TYR A 71 -2.35 5.05 -23.19
N GLU A 72 -2.07 5.48 -24.43
CA GLU A 72 -2.91 6.47 -25.15
C GLU A 72 -4.32 5.91 -25.42
N TYR A 73 -4.47 4.59 -25.40
CA TYR A 73 -5.74 3.87 -25.54
C TYR A 73 -5.86 2.72 -24.52
N ASP A 74 -6.94 2.73 -23.76
CA ASP A 74 -7.31 1.61 -22.89
C ASP A 74 -7.88 0.45 -23.71
N LEU A 75 -7.11 -0.63 -23.84
CA LEU A 75 -7.49 -1.82 -24.62
C LEU A 75 -8.58 -2.66 -23.94
N TYR A 76 -8.83 -2.44 -22.66
CA TYR A 76 -9.82 -3.17 -21.87
C TYR A 76 -10.67 -2.17 -21.07
N PRO A 77 -11.55 -1.40 -21.72
CA PRO A 77 -12.37 -0.43 -21.00
C PRO A 77 -13.41 -1.14 -20.12
N PRO A 78 -13.94 -0.48 -19.06
CA PRO A 78 -14.80 -1.12 -18.07
C PRO A 78 -15.97 -1.92 -18.68
N GLU A 79 -16.55 -1.44 -19.77
CA GLU A 79 -17.69 -2.05 -20.47
C GLU A 79 -17.37 -3.42 -21.08
N THR A 80 -16.09 -3.73 -21.27
CA THR A 80 -15.63 -5.02 -21.81
C THR A 80 -15.36 -6.06 -20.74
N THR A 81 -15.43 -5.68 -19.46
CA THR A 81 -15.16 -6.57 -18.33
C THR A 81 -16.44 -7.04 -17.65
N PRO A 82 -16.51 -8.29 -17.15
CA PRO A 82 -17.73 -8.82 -16.56
C PRO A 82 -18.25 -8.03 -15.35
N PHE A 83 -17.39 -7.29 -14.64
CA PHE A 83 -17.75 -6.58 -13.43
C PHE A 83 -17.37 -5.09 -13.43
N GLY A 84 -17.03 -4.52 -14.59
CA GLY A 84 -16.77 -3.09 -14.73
C GLY A 84 -15.62 -2.56 -13.87
N TYR A 85 -14.61 -3.39 -13.57
CA TYR A 85 -13.55 -3.10 -12.62
C TYR A 85 -14.03 -2.75 -11.21
N VAL A 86 -15.05 -3.45 -10.74
CA VAL A 86 -15.47 -3.45 -9.34
C VAL A 86 -15.07 -4.76 -8.69
N TRP A 87 -14.13 -4.65 -7.75
CA TRP A 87 -13.71 -5.75 -6.89
C TRP A 87 -14.44 -5.72 -5.56
N TYR A 88 -14.52 -6.89 -4.94
CA TYR A 88 -14.86 -7.02 -3.53
C TYR A 88 -13.57 -6.98 -2.72
N VAL A 89 -13.38 -5.93 -1.93
CA VAL A 89 -12.11 -5.65 -1.25
C VAL A 89 -12.33 -5.56 0.26
N PRO A 90 -11.80 -6.50 1.06
CA PRO A 90 -11.72 -6.35 2.50
C PRO A 90 -10.56 -5.42 2.85
N ILE A 91 -10.87 -4.29 3.48
CA ILE A 91 -9.92 -3.22 3.77
C ILE A 91 -9.86 -3.03 5.27
N THR A 92 -8.76 -3.46 5.89
CA THR A 92 -8.49 -3.18 7.31
C THR A 92 -7.72 -1.89 7.43
N CYS A 93 -8.23 -0.95 8.22
CA CYS A 93 -7.59 0.33 8.50
C CYS A 93 -7.43 0.58 9.99
N ARG A 94 -6.27 1.13 10.37
CA ARG A 94 -5.95 1.66 11.69
C ARG A 94 -6.05 3.18 11.66
N PHE A 95 -6.65 3.77 12.67
CA PHE A 95 -6.95 5.20 12.76
C PHE A 95 -6.31 5.82 14.00
N SER A 96 -5.92 7.08 13.92
CA SER A 96 -5.31 7.79 15.04
C SER A 96 -5.54 9.29 15.07
N ASN A 97 -5.36 9.86 16.26
CA ASN A 97 -5.22 11.30 16.53
C ASN A 97 -3.80 11.67 17.01
N ASP A 98 -2.90 10.69 17.13
CA ASP A 98 -1.53 10.83 17.63
C ASP A 98 -0.57 10.07 16.70
N SER A 99 0.59 10.65 16.40
CA SER A 99 1.59 10.05 15.52
C SER A 99 2.30 8.83 16.15
N THR A 100 2.15 8.59 17.46
CA THR A 100 2.85 7.48 18.14
C THR A 100 2.09 6.15 18.21
N THR A 101 0.76 6.17 18.15
CA THR A 101 -0.09 4.97 18.29
C THR A 101 -1.34 5.09 17.43
N PHE A 102 -1.96 3.98 17.04
CA PHE A 102 -3.31 3.90 16.50
C PHE A 102 -4.30 3.51 17.60
N SER A 103 -5.41 4.24 17.68
CA SER A 103 -6.41 4.10 18.74
C SER A 103 -7.62 3.26 18.31
N TYR A 104 -7.81 3.03 17.02
CA TYR A 104 -8.95 2.29 16.49
C TYR A 104 -8.57 1.48 15.25
N ASN A 105 -9.19 0.31 15.08
CA ASN A 105 -9.01 -0.55 13.92
C ASN A 105 -10.38 -1.06 13.45
N ARG A 106 -10.61 -1.05 12.14
CA ARG A 106 -11.84 -1.57 11.53
C ARG A 106 -11.58 -2.15 10.16
N THR A 107 -12.25 -3.26 9.86
CA THR A 107 -12.34 -3.83 8.51
C THR A 107 -13.61 -3.34 7.81
N PHE A 108 -13.45 -2.86 6.59
CA PHE A 108 -14.49 -2.44 5.66
C PHE A 108 -14.59 -3.46 4.52
N TYR A 109 -15.78 -3.62 3.96
CA TYR A 109 -16.05 -4.56 2.86
C TYR A 109 -16.52 -3.78 1.65
N LEU A 110 -15.57 -3.25 0.88
CA LEU A 110 -15.85 -2.41 -0.28
C LEU A 110 -16.35 -3.28 -1.44
N ASP A 111 -17.62 -3.12 -1.82
CA ASP A 111 -18.33 -3.91 -2.84
C ASP A 111 -18.81 -3.07 -4.04
N ARG A 112 -18.47 -1.78 -4.06
CA ARG A 112 -18.91 -0.78 -5.04
C ARG A 112 -17.82 0.25 -5.27
N VAL A 113 -17.98 1.11 -6.28
CA VAL A 113 -16.99 2.14 -6.64
C VAL A 113 -16.69 3.07 -5.46
N THR A 114 -17.72 3.57 -4.77
CA THR A 114 -17.56 4.50 -3.64
C THR A 114 -18.36 4.03 -2.43
N MET A 115 -17.69 3.91 -1.29
CA MET A 115 -18.30 3.64 0.01
C MET A 115 -18.06 4.80 0.95
N ASN A 116 -19.14 5.25 1.60
CA ASN A 116 -19.12 6.27 2.64
C ASN A 116 -19.36 5.62 3.99
N VAL A 117 -18.54 5.93 4.98
CA VAL A 117 -18.62 5.42 6.34
C VAL A 117 -18.72 6.60 7.29
N ASP A 118 -19.81 6.62 8.05
CA ASP A 118 -20.01 7.57 9.13
C ASP A 118 -19.37 7.04 10.44
N PHE A 119 -18.58 7.89 11.09
CA PHE A 119 -17.99 7.64 12.41
C PHE A 119 -18.77 8.32 13.55
N GLY A 120 -19.90 8.95 13.25
CA GLY A 120 -20.68 9.75 14.17
C GLY A 120 -19.85 10.91 14.71
N ASN A 121 -19.79 11.05 16.03
CA ASN A 121 -19.06 12.13 16.70
C ASN A 121 -17.58 11.80 17.00
N VAL A 122 -17.04 10.73 16.42
CA VAL A 122 -15.65 10.31 16.61
C VAL A 122 -14.83 10.74 15.41
N TYR A 123 -13.68 11.37 15.68
CA TYR A 123 -12.79 11.90 14.65
C TYR A 123 -11.38 11.31 14.79
N TYR A 124 -10.71 11.21 13.65
CA TYR A 124 -9.33 10.75 13.53
C TYR A 124 -8.56 11.75 12.66
N ASN A 125 -7.33 12.06 13.02
CA ASN A 125 -6.45 12.94 12.24
C ASN A 125 -5.99 12.23 10.97
N TYR A 126 -5.53 10.98 11.13
CA TYR A 126 -5.01 10.18 10.03
C TYR A 126 -5.33 8.69 10.20
N PHE A 127 -5.05 7.94 9.14
CA PHE A 127 -5.26 6.51 9.10
C PHE A 127 -4.27 5.82 8.16
N TYR A 128 -4.09 4.52 8.39
CA TYR A 128 -3.35 3.61 7.55
C TYR A 128 -4.23 2.41 7.20
N CYS A 129 -4.31 2.05 5.92
CA CYS A 129 -5.07 0.90 5.45
C CYS A 129 -4.17 -0.16 4.80
N ASN A 130 -4.73 -1.35 4.57
CA ASN A 130 -4.01 -2.54 4.09
C ASN A 130 -2.96 -3.05 5.09
N THR A 131 -3.40 -3.24 6.34
CA THR A 131 -2.55 -3.72 7.43
C THR A 131 -1.91 -5.08 7.13
N ASP A 132 -0.64 -5.19 7.52
CA ASP A 132 0.26 -6.33 7.30
C ASP A 132 0.46 -6.70 5.82
N PHE A 133 0.16 -5.77 4.91
CA PHE A 133 0.17 -5.95 3.47
C PHE A 133 -0.62 -7.20 3.03
N ALA A 134 -1.75 -7.45 3.68
CA ALA A 134 -2.53 -8.67 3.49
C ALA A 134 -3.38 -8.65 2.21
N GLY A 135 -3.68 -7.47 1.67
CA GLY A 135 -4.51 -7.29 0.49
C GLY A 135 -3.71 -7.03 -0.79
N TYR A 136 -4.17 -7.59 -1.90
CA TYR A 136 -3.61 -7.38 -3.24
C TYR A 136 -4.22 -6.15 -3.91
N TYR A 137 -3.93 -4.96 -3.38
CA TYR A 137 -4.37 -3.68 -3.91
C TYR A 137 -3.44 -2.56 -3.45
N ILE A 138 -3.42 -1.46 -4.20
CA ILE A 138 -2.66 -0.26 -3.85
C ILE A 138 -3.55 0.66 -3.02
N MET A 139 -3.00 1.26 -1.97
CA MET A 139 -3.65 2.36 -1.26
C MET A 139 -3.09 3.70 -1.72
N ASP A 140 -3.96 4.68 -1.84
CA ASP A 140 -3.59 6.08 -2.01
C ASP A 140 -4.41 6.97 -1.06
N TYR A 141 -3.83 8.09 -0.69
CA TYR A 141 -4.32 8.97 0.37
C TYR A 141 -4.19 10.44 -0.06
N THR A 142 -4.84 11.33 0.67
CA THR A 142 -4.58 12.77 0.53
C THR A 142 -3.16 13.11 0.96
N SER A 143 -2.59 14.19 0.43
CA SER A 143 -1.26 14.66 0.80
C SER A 143 -1.11 14.88 2.31
N ALA A 144 -2.16 15.39 2.97
CA ALA A 144 -2.16 15.56 4.43
C ALA A 144 -2.05 14.21 5.18
N ASN A 145 -2.82 13.20 4.79
CA ASN A 145 -2.74 11.89 5.44
C ASN A 145 -1.38 11.19 5.14
N TRP A 146 -0.81 11.41 3.95
CA TRP A 146 0.55 10.96 3.64
C TRP A 146 1.61 11.64 4.53
N GLU A 147 1.47 12.93 4.81
CA GLU A 147 2.34 13.66 5.73
C GLU A 147 2.23 13.14 7.17
N ASP A 148 1.02 12.93 7.67
CA ASP A 148 0.79 12.35 9.01
C ASP A 148 1.35 10.92 9.13
N LEU A 149 1.24 10.11 8.07
CA LEU A 149 1.87 8.78 8.02
C LEU A 149 3.40 8.87 8.02
N ALA A 150 3.97 9.83 7.28
CA ALA A 150 5.40 10.07 7.29
C ALA A 150 5.88 10.52 8.68
N GLU A 151 5.12 11.37 9.38
CA GLU A 151 5.41 11.74 10.77
C GLU A 151 5.30 10.52 11.70
N ALA A 152 4.30 9.66 11.56
CA ALA A 152 4.17 8.46 12.39
C ALA A 152 5.34 7.48 12.17
N LEU A 153 5.79 7.31 10.93
CA LEU A 153 7.03 6.57 10.60
C LEU A 153 8.24 7.22 11.28
N ASP A 154 8.31 8.56 11.19
CA ASP A 154 9.30 9.40 11.85
C ASP A 154 9.01 9.65 13.35
N ASN A 155 8.08 8.94 13.99
CA ASN A 155 8.01 8.87 15.44
C ASN A 155 8.25 7.45 15.94
N ASN A 156 8.71 6.59 15.03
CA ASN A 156 8.94 5.17 15.28
C ASN A 156 7.70 4.49 15.87
N ASN A 157 6.53 4.80 15.32
CA ASN A 157 5.29 4.13 15.69
C ASN A 157 5.46 2.61 15.43
N THR A 158 5.56 1.83 16.50
CA THR A 158 5.85 0.40 16.44
C THR A 158 4.68 -0.42 15.93
N GLN A 159 3.48 0.18 15.85
CA GLN A 159 2.30 -0.44 15.27
C GLN A 159 2.27 -0.34 13.74
N ILE A 160 3.19 0.43 13.13
CA ILE A 160 3.48 0.30 11.69
C ILE A 160 4.58 -0.75 11.56
N THR A 161 4.17 -1.98 11.26
CA THR A 161 5.05 -3.16 11.19
C THR A 161 6.05 -3.04 10.03
N ASP A 162 7.08 -3.89 10.01
CA ASP A 162 8.06 -3.92 8.90
C ASP A 162 7.39 -4.13 7.53
N LYS A 163 6.35 -4.98 7.48
CA LYS A 163 5.52 -5.19 6.29
C LYS A 163 4.73 -3.96 5.91
N ASP A 164 4.16 -3.26 6.88
CA ASP A 164 3.40 -2.03 6.66
C ASP A 164 4.30 -0.90 6.14
N ARG A 165 5.51 -0.75 6.71
CA ARG A 165 6.52 0.19 6.23
C ARG A 165 6.92 -0.09 4.79
N ALA A 166 7.12 -1.38 4.46
CA ALA A 166 7.43 -1.80 3.10
C ALA A 166 6.27 -1.49 2.14
N ASN A 167 5.03 -1.76 2.55
CA ASN A 167 3.83 -1.47 1.78
C ASN A 167 3.64 0.05 1.55
N LEU A 168 3.89 0.87 2.57
CA LEU A 168 3.82 2.35 2.45
C LEU A 168 4.82 2.87 1.42
N ILE A 169 6.07 2.37 1.45
CA ILE A 169 7.08 2.73 0.43
C ILE A 169 6.61 2.28 -0.95
N ASN A 170 6.14 1.03 -1.08
CA ASN A 170 5.64 0.49 -2.34
C ASN A 170 4.50 1.35 -2.92
N ASN A 171 3.49 1.65 -2.10
CA ASN A 171 2.33 2.45 -2.51
C ASN A 171 2.73 3.88 -2.86
N ALA A 172 3.66 4.49 -2.12
CA ALA A 172 4.17 5.82 -2.46
C ALA A 172 4.85 5.83 -3.84
N PHE A 173 5.68 4.83 -4.18
CA PHE A 173 6.31 4.75 -5.49
C PHE A 173 5.34 4.42 -6.64
N LEU A 174 4.29 3.62 -6.37
CA LEU A 174 3.29 3.29 -7.40
C LEU A 174 2.30 4.44 -7.62
N SER A 175 1.96 5.19 -6.56
CA SER A 175 1.22 6.46 -6.67
C SER A 175 2.09 7.54 -7.32
N ALA A 176 3.42 7.51 -7.11
CA ALA A 176 4.37 8.46 -7.72
C ALA A 176 4.32 8.50 -9.25
N GLN A 177 3.92 7.40 -9.86
CA GLN A 177 3.92 7.22 -11.31
C GLN A 177 2.70 7.83 -12.01
N THR A 178 1.76 8.44 -11.26
CA THR A 178 0.56 9.07 -11.83
C THR A 178 0.58 10.60 -11.75
N THR A 179 1.32 11.24 -10.84
CA THR A 179 1.37 12.73 -10.77
C THR A 179 2.70 13.28 -10.21
N GLU A 180 3.03 14.54 -10.51
CA GLU A 180 4.26 15.20 -10.01
C GLU A 180 4.29 15.42 -8.48
N GLU A 181 3.13 15.59 -7.82
CA GLU A 181 3.04 15.78 -6.36
C GLU A 181 3.54 14.56 -5.58
N SER A 182 3.74 13.46 -6.28
CA SER A 182 3.73 12.11 -5.75
C SER A 182 5.15 11.61 -5.44
N TYR A 183 6.20 12.21 -6.02
CA TYR A 183 7.59 12.02 -5.57
C TYR A 183 7.95 12.76 -4.28
N ARG A 184 7.17 13.78 -3.88
CA ARG A 184 7.32 14.42 -2.55
C ARG A 184 6.91 13.43 -1.46
N VAL A 185 5.83 12.69 -1.68
CA VAL A 185 5.37 11.63 -0.78
C VAL A 185 6.46 10.57 -0.62
N VAL A 186 7.06 10.08 -1.72
CA VAL A 186 8.19 9.13 -1.67
C VAL A 186 9.31 9.62 -0.76
N ARG A 187 9.71 10.89 -0.91
CA ARG A 187 10.74 11.47 -0.04
C ARG A 187 10.30 11.50 1.41
N SER A 188 9.07 11.92 1.72
CA SER A 188 8.56 11.99 3.09
C SER A 188 8.51 10.62 3.76
N VAL A 189 7.95 9.60 3.09
CA VAL A 189 7.83 8.25 3.67
C VAL A 189 9.16 7.51 3.79
N THR A 190 10.22 7.95 3.10
CA THR A 190 11.56 7.35 3.21
C THR A 190 12.48 8.09 4.18
N GLN A 191 12.03 9.21 4.78
CA GLN A 191 12.86 9.97 5.73
C GLN A 191 13.21 9.16 6.99
N PHE A 192 12.36 8.23 7.42
CA PHE A 192 12.62 7.46 8.65
C PHE A 192 13.90 6.60 8.55
N PHE A 193 14.40 6.28 7.34
CA PHE A 193 15.69 5.60 7.18
C PHE A 193 16.90 6.45 7.63
N PHE A 194 16.73 7.77 7.75
CA PHE A 194 17.77 8.64 8.27
C PHE A 194 17.92 8.57 9.80
N ARG A 195 17.06 7.80 10.48
CA ARG A 195 17.20 7.53 11.92
C ARG A 195 18.36 6.60 12.20
N SER A 196 18.94 6.75 13.38
CA SER A 196 20.15 6.02 13.78
C SER A 196 19.96 4.55 14.16
N ALA A 197 18.80 3.93 13.88
CA ALA A 197 18.52 2.59 14.40
C ALA A 197 17.51 1.74 13.60
N TYR A 198 17.17 2.08 12.34
CA TYR A 198 16.24 1.24 11.58
C TYR A 198 16.94 0.05 10.91
N SER A 199 16.60 -1.18 11.32
CA SER A 199 17.20 -2.44 10.84
C SER A 199 16.22 -3.39 10.14
N GLY A 200 15.00 -2.95 9.83
CA GLY A 200 14.00 -3.79 9.17
C GLY A 200 14.34 -4.07 7.70
N LEU A 201 14.40 -5.34 7.31
CA LEU A 201 14.86 -5.77 5.99
C LEU A 201 13.87 -5.44 4.86
N LEU A 202 12.56 -5.67 5.07
CA LEU A 202 11.58 -5.58 3.97
C LEU A 202 11.49 -4.17 3.37
N PRO A 203 11.46 -3.08 4.16
CA PRO A 203 11.46 -1.73 3.63
C PRO A 203 12.71 -1.40 2.82
N TRP A 204 13.89 -1.90 3.21
CA TRP A 204 15.12 -1.72 2.44
C TRP A 204 15.06 -2.43 1.10
N GLN A 205 14.53 -3.65 1.06
CA GLN A 205 14.35 -4.40 -0.19
C GLN A 205 13.41 -3.68 -1.16
N VAL A 206 12.26 -3.21 -0.66
CA VAL A 206 11.28 -2.46 -1.47
C VAL A 206 11.84 -1.13 -1.94
N LEU A 207 12.52 -0.38 -1.07
CA LEU A 207 13.19 0.86 -1.43
C LEU A 207 14.22 0.63 -2.52
N SER A 208 15.07 -0.39 -2.38
CA SER A 208 16.12 -0.70 -3.35
C SER A 208 15.54 -1.09 -4.71
N TYR A 209 14.47 -1.89 -4.73
CA TYR A 209 13.77 -2.24 -5.96
C TYR A 209 13.28 -1.00 -6.72
N HIS A 210 12.55 -0.11 -6.06
CA HIS A 210 11.99 1.09 -6.70
C HIS A 210 13.06 2.12 -7.04
N ALA A 211 14.05 2.32 -6.16
CA ALA A 211 15.15 3.26 -6.39
C ALA A 211 15.98 2.86 -7.60
N ASN A 212 16.32 1.58 -7.77
CA ASN A 212 17.07 1.11 -8.95
C ASN A 212 16.29 1.36 -10.24
N ARG A 213 15.00 0.99 -10.28
CA ARG A 213 14.16 1.27 -11.47
C ARG A 213 14.08 2.75 -11.79
N MET A 214 13.97 3.60 -10.78
CA MET A 214 13.95 5.06 -10.95
C MET A 214 15.29 5.56 -11.52
N LEU A 215 16.42 5.03 -11.03
CA LEU A 215 17.74 5.40 -11.53
C LEU A 215 18.00 4.90 -12.96
N ASP A 216 17.51 3.72 -13.32
CA ASP A 216 17.61 3.17 -14.68
C ASP A 216 16.88 4.10 -15.67
N VAL A 217 15.68 4.57 -15.32
CA VAL A 217 14.92 5.53 -16.15
C VAL A 217 15.64 6.87 -16.26
N LEU A 218 16.33 7.30 -15.19
CA LEU A 218 17.00 8.59 -15.13
C LEU A 218 18.43 8.57 -15.66
N GLU A 219 19.01 7.44 -16.10
CA GLU A 219 20.46 7.29 -16.36
C GLU A 219 21.09 8.43 -17.18
N TYR A 220 20.35 8.94 -18.19
CA TYR A 220 20.81 10.00 -19.09
C TYR A 220 20.17 11.37 -18.82
N GLU A 221 19.40 11.50 -17.75
CA GLU A 221 18.66 12.71 -17.39
C GLU A 221 19.44 13.60 -16.42
N SER A 222 19.23 14.92 -16.52
CA SER A 222 19.90 15.91 -15.65
C SER A 222 19.64 15.68 -14.14
N LEU A 223 18.54 15.02 -13.79
CA LEU A 223 18.14 14.73 -12.41
C LEU A 223 18.87 13.51 -11.81
N PHE A 224 19.50 12.66 -12.62
CA PHE A 224 20.17 11.42 -12.18
C PHE A 224 21.06 11.63 -10.96
N GLY A 225 22.00 12.58 -11.06
CA GLY A 225 22.99 12.82 -10.01
C GLY A 225 22.36 13.27 -8.69
N ALA A 226 21.26 14.01 -8.72
CA ALA A 226 20.56 14.47 -7.54
C ALA A 226 19.82 13.30 -6.84
N VAL A 227 19.11 12.48 -7.62
CA VAL A 227 18.36 11.32 -7.12
C VAL A 227 19.31 10.23 -6.62
N GLN A 228 20.38 9.94 -7.36
CA GLN A 228 21.41 8.99 -6.95
C GLN A 228 22.06 9.41 -5.62
N LYS A 229 22.40 10.70 -5.49
CA LYS A 229 22.98 11.23 -4.25
C LYS A 229 22.03 11.10 -3.06
N TYR A 230 20.73 11.28 -3.26
CA TYR A 230 19.73 11.08 -2.20
C TYR A 230 19.75 9.64 -1.68
N PHE A 231 19.61 8.63 -2.55
CA PHE A 231 19.62 7.23 -2.10
C PHE A 231 20.98 6.80 -1.54
N GLN A 232 22.10 7.33 -2.06
CA GLN A 232 23.42 7.12 -1.46
C GLN A 232 23.49 7.66 -0.02
N LEU A 233 22.86 8.80 0.28
CA LEU A 233 22.82 9.34 1.64
C LEU A 233 21.98 8.45 2.57
N VAL A 234 20.85 7.94 2.08
CA VAL A 234 20.00 6.98 2.83
C VAL A 234 20.83 5.76 3.24
N VAL A 235 21.51 5.12 2.28
CA VAL A 235 22.34 3.93 2.49
C VAL A 235 23.55 4.22 3.40
N ARG A 236 24.26 5.33 3.16
CA ARG A 236 25.41 5.73 4.00
C ARG A 236 25.01 5.95 5.45
N ASN A 237 23.83 6.51 5.71
CA ASN A 237 23.35 6.71 7.06
C ASN A 237 23.15 5.38 7.79
N TYR A 238 22.60 4.37 7.12
CA TYR A 238 22.43 3.04 7.68
C TYR A 238 23.76 2.41 8.12
N TYR A 239 24.75 2.35 7.23
CA TYR A 239 26.07 1.77 7.55
C TYR A 239 26.76 2.51 8.69
N ARG A 240 26.67 3.85 8.72
CA ARG A 240 27.30 4.67 9.75
C ARG A 240 26.71 4.46 11.13
N ASN A 241 25.40 4.19 11.20
CA ASN A 241 24.68 4.07 12.46
C ASN A 241 24.62 2.63 13.01
N ASN A 242 24.77 1.62 12.15
CA ASN A 242 24.70 0.21 12.55
C ASN A 242 26.06 -0.51 12.60
N GLU A 243 27.18 0.21 12.36
CA GLU A 243 28.54 -0.35 12.35
C GLU A 243 28.72 -1.58 11.43
N VAL A 244 27.86 -1.71 10.41
CA VAL A 244 27.87 -2.84 9.47
C VAL A 244 29.10 -2.75 8.57
N SER A 245 29.91 -3.82 8.55
CA SER A 245 31.07 -3.94 7.70
C SER A 245 30.69 -4.56 6.35
N LEU A 246 30.93 -3.83 5.27
CA LEU A 246 30.74 -4.30 3.89
C LEU A 246 31.72 -5.41 3.45
N TRP A 247 32.72 -5.71 4.27
CA TRP A 247 33.87 -6.53 3.88
C TRP A 247 34.00 -7.81 4.71
N ASN A 248 32.94 -8.24 5.40
CA ASN A 248 32.90 -9.54 6.05
C ASN A 248 31.48 -10.13 6.02
N ASP A 249 31.40 -11.46 6.12
CA ASP A 249 30.13 -12.19 6.08
C ASP A 249 29.50 -12.34 7.48
N GLN A 250 29.86 -11.48 8.43
CA GLN A 250 29.33 -11.53 9.79
C GLN A 250 27.99 -10.81 9.85
N GLY A 251 27.04 -11.34 10.60
CA GLY A 251 25.71 -10.76 10.77
C GLY A 251 24.60 -11.81 10.63
N THR A 252 23.38 -11.33 10.56
CA THR A 252 22.17 -12.12 10.26
C THR A 252 21.88 -12.15 8.77
N PHE A 253 20.95 -13.00 8.32
CA PHE A 253 20.50 -13.00 6.92
C PHE A 253 19.96 -11.64 6.46
N SER A 254 19.48 -10.80 7.38
CA SER A 254 19.05 -9.43 7.10
C SER A 254 20.19 -8.41 7.00
N ASP A 255 21.41 -8.78 7.41
CA ASP A 255 22.58 -7.90 7.38
C ASP A 255 23.47 -8.16 6.13
N GLN A 256 23.18 -9.22 5.37
CA GLN A 256 23.84 -9.59 4.10
C GLN A 256 23.06 -9.08 2.89
#